data_AF-A0A4U9HK91-F1
#
_entry.id   AF-A0A4U9HK91-F1
#
_cell.length_a   1.000
_cell.length_b   1.000
_cell.length_c   1.000
_cell.angle_alpha   90.00
_cell.angle_beta   90.00
_cell.angle_gamma   90.00
#
_symmetry.space_group_name_H-M   'P 1'
#
loop_
_entity.id
_entity.type
_entity.pdbx_description
1 polymer ?
#
loop_
_entity_poly.entity_id
_entity_poly.type
_entity_poly.pdbx_seq_one_letter_code
_entity_poly.pdbx_strand_id
1 'polypeptide(L)'
;MKASGWWWIRPQERVANFDPRTGLTRLVTQRVSQASMTQRAGRAGRLEPGICLHLTPFEQAERAAAQGTPEILQSDLSGLLMELLQWGCRDPAQLSWLDLPPATNLAAARRLLTQLGGAGGGATYRSRAEDGEARQRSTAGGNAGQRLG
;
A
#
# COMPACT_ATOMS: atom_id res chain seq x y z
N MET A 1 15.55 -33.01 8.94
CA MET A 1 16.84 -32.32 9.19
C MET A 1 16.61 -30.83 9.05
N LYS A 2 16.77 -30.08 10.14
CA LYS A 2 16.42 -28.65 10.23
C LYS A 2 17.35 -27.84 9.35
N ALA A 3 16.79 -26.99 8.49
CA ALA A 3 17.53 -26.03 7.70
C ALA A 3 18.46 -25.22 8.63
N SER A 4 19.76 -25.46 8.51
CA SER A 4 20.80 -24.66 9.13
C SER A 4 20.65 -23.25 8.58
N GLY A 5 20.08 -22.37 9.41
CA GLY A 5 19.67 -21.02 9.07
C GLY A 5 20.88 -20.11 8.93
N TRP A 6 21.57 -20.21 7.80
CA TRP A 6 22.55 -19.21 7.39
C TRP A 6 21.78 -17.97 6.87
N TRP A 7 21.75 -16.91 7.68
CA TRP A 7 21.09 -15.65 7.35
C TRP A 7 22.01 -14.77 6.49
N TRP A 8 22.12 -15.09 5.20
CA TRP A 8 22.86 -14.27 4.24
C TRP A 8 22.05 -12.99 3.93
N ILE A 9 22.63 -11.82 4.23
CA ILE A 9 22.00 -10.55 3.85
C ILE A 9 22.37 -10.26 2.39
N ARG A 10 21.40 -10.42 1.49
CA ARG A 10 21.59 -10.00 0.09
C ARG A 10 21.72 -8.47 0.02
N PRO A 11 22.66 -7.94 -0.80
CA PRO A 11 22.90 -6.51 -0.95
C PRO A 11 21.80 -5.78 -1.74
N GLN A 12 20.79 -6.52 -2.21
CA GLN A 12 19.74 -6.03 -3.08
C GLN A 12 18.38 -6.20 -2.41
N GLU A 13 17.49 -5.24 -2.66
CA GLU A 13 16.09 -5.30 -2.32
C GLU A 13 15.23 -4.87 -3.51
N ARG A 14 14.03 -5.45 -3.61
CA ARG A 14 13.08 -5.13 -4.68
C ARG A 14 12.10 -4.11 -4.14
N VAL A 15 12.08 -2.92 -4.74
CA VAL A 15 11.20 -1.82 -4.37
C VAL A 15 10.25 -1.54 -5.52
N ALA A 16 9.00 -1.28 -5.18
CA ALA A 16 7.99 -0.85 -6.12
C ALA A 16 8.19 0.64 -6.41
N ASN A 17 8.49 0.97 -7.67
CA ASN A 17 8.66 2.35 -8.13
C ASN A 17 7.60 2.67 -9.17
N PHE A 18 6.80 3.70 -8.89
CA PHE A 18 5.72 4.18 -9.72
C PHE A 18 6.22 5.23 -10.72
N ASP A 19 5.97 4.99 -12.01
CA ASP A 19 6.21 5.99 -13.06
C ASP A 19 4.89 6.71 -13.37
N PRO A 20 4.75 8.01 -13.01
CA PRO A 20 3.52 8.78 -13.23
C PRO A 20 3.24 9.05 -14.71
N ARG A 21 4.22 8.90 -15.61
CA ARG A 21 4.02 9.07 -17.06
C ARG A 21 3.34 7.86 -17.67
N THR A 22 3.71 6.66 -17.22
CA THR A 22 3.12 5.41 -17.72
C THR A 22 1.94 4.92 -16.88
N GLY A 23 1.80 5.41 -15.65
CA GLY A 23 0.79 4.94 -14.70
C GLY A 23 1.02 3.50 -14.26
N LEU A 24 2.26 3.03 -14.32
CA LEU A 24 2.62 1.64 -14.01
C LEU A 24 3.62 1.60 -12.86
N THR A 25 3.41 0.67 -11.94
CA THR A 25 4.35 0.35 -10.88
C THR A 25 5.32 -0.72 -11.37
N ARG A 26 6.61 -0.39 -11.43
CA ARG A 26 7.67 -1.33 -11.78
C ARG A 26 8.40 -1.79 -10.52
N LEU A 27 8.69 -3.09 -10.46
CA LEU A 27 9.62 -3.62 -9.45
C LEU A 27 11.05 -3.35 -9.88
N VAL A 28 11.72 -2.45 -9.18
CA VAL A 28 13.12 -2.11 -9.40
C VAL A 28 13.97 -2.79 -8.35
N THR A 29 15.08 -3.39 -8.78
CA THR A 29 16.07 -3.93 -7.83
C THR A 29 17.04 -2.82 -7.48
N GLN A 30 17.01 -2.37 -6.24
CA GLN A 30 17.91 -1.35 -5.73
C GLN A 30 18.83 -1.91 -4.65
N ARG A 31 19.83 -1.11 -4.26
CA ARG A 31 20.70 -1.44 -3.13
C ARG A 31 19.91 -1.32 -1.82
N VAL A 32 20.19 -2.24 -0.91
CA VAL A 32 19.58 -2.26 0.43
C VAL A 32 20.01 -1.03 1.24
N SER A 33 19.05 -0.38 1.92
CA SER A 33 19.33 0.73 2.84
C SER A 33 19.99 0.26 4.14
N GLN A 34 20.65 1.16 4.86
CA GLN A 34 21.26 0.84 6.16
C GLN A 34 20.22 0.35 7.18
N ALA A 35 19.06 1.01 7.25
CA ALA A 35 17.96 0.57 8.09
C ALA A 35 17.51 -0.88 7.79
N SER A 36 17.40 -1.24 6.50
CA SER A 36 17.02 -2.59 6.07
C SER A 36 18.12 -3.62 6.41
N MET A 37 19.41 -3.26 6.29
CA MET A 37 20.52 -4.10 6.73
C MET A 37 20.48 -4.36 8.24
N THR A 38 20.33 -3.31 9.05
CA THR A 38 20.23 -3.41 10.51
C THR A 38 19.02 -4.25 10.93
N GLN A 39 17.87 -4.09 10.27
CA GLN A 39 16.68 -4.89 10.56
C GLN A 39 16.91 -6.38 10.27
N ARG A 40 17.61 -6.71 9.18
CA ARG A 40 17.96 -8.10 8.84
C ARG A 40 18.98 -8.67 9.82
N ALA A 41 19.98 -7.88 10.23
CA ALA A 41 20.95 -8.28 11.24
C ALA A 41 20.28 -8.57 12.60
N GLY A 42 19.29 -7.74 12.99
CA GLY A 42 18.51 -7.96 14.20
C GLY A 42 17.67 -9.24 14.22
N ARG A 43 17.53 -9.96 13.10
CA ARG A 43 16.82 -11.25 13.08
C ARG A 43 17.65 -12.42 13.61
N ALA A 44 18.98 -12.37 13.53
CA ALA A 44 19.81 -13.49 13.95
C ALA A 44 20.01 -13.59 15.46
N GLY A 45 19.86 -12.49 16.21
CA GLY A 45 20.14 -12.43 17.64
C GLY A 45 18.95 -12.65 18.57
N ARG A 46 17.82 -13.22 18.09
CA ARG A 46 16.57 -13.28 18.87
C ARG A 46 16.55 -14.32 19.98
N LEU A 47 17.25 -15.43 19.78
CA LEU A 47 17.21 -16.58 20.69
C LEU A 47 18.56 -16.80 21.38
N GLU A 48 19.66 -16.56 20.65
CA GLU A 48 21.03 -16.79 21.08
C GLU A 48 21.95 -15.76 20.39
N PRO A 49 23.22 -15.61 20.85
CA PRO A 49 24.20 -14.78 20.15
C PRO A 49 24.41 -15.28 18.70
N GLY A 50 23.82 -14.55 17.74
CA GLY A 50 23.88 -14.87 16.32
C GLY A 50 24.88 -13.98 15.58
N ILE A 51 25.61 -14.54 14.62
CA ILE A 51 26.52 -13.80 13.73
C ILE A 51 25.78 -13.44 12.44
N CYS A 52 25.84 -12.18 12.02
CA CYS A 52 25.31 -11.71 10.75
C CYS A 52 26.45 -11.34 9.80
N LEU A 53 26.43 -11.91 8.59
CA LEU A 53 27.42 -11.61 7.56
C LEU A 53 26.79 -10.73 6.47
N HIS A 54 27.36 -9.55 6.27
CA HIS A 54 27.00 -8.64 5.19
C HIS A 54 27.88 -8.93 3.97
N LEU A 55 27.27 -9.29 2.84
CA LEU A 55 27.97 -9.56 1.57
C LEU A 55 28.21 -8.28 0.75
N THR A 56 28.58 -7.19 1.42
CA THR A 56 28.78 -5.86 0.82
C THR A 56 30.07 -5.24 1.37
N PRO A 57 30.93 -4.62 0.56
CA PRO A 57 32.11 -3.91 1.05
C PRO A 57 31.72 -2.80 2.03
N PHE A 58 32.55 -2.56 3.04
CA PHE A 58 32.28 -1.57 4.09
C PHE A 58 32.00 -0.17 3.54
N GLU A 59 32.81 0.32 2.59
CA GLU A 59 32.60 1.62 1.95
C GLU A 59 31.24 1.72 1.24
N GLN A 60 30.76 0.62 0.66
CA GLN A 60 29.47 0.59 -0.01
C GLN A 60 28.30 0.55 0.99
N ALA A 61 28.50 -0.05 2.16
CA ALA A 61 27.52 -0.03 3.24
C ALA A 61 27.41 1.38 3.85
N GLU A 62 28.54 2.10 4.04
CA GLU A 62 28.56 3.49 4.50
C GLU A 62 27.90 4.45 3.51
N ARG A 63 28.15 4.27 2.20
CA ARG A 63 27.52 5.09 1.16
C ARG A 63 26.06 4.71 0.86
N ALA A 64 25.54 3.65 1.46
CA ALA A 64 24.13 3.28 1.28
C ALA A 64 23.22 4.31 1.95
N ALA A 65 22.03 4.51 1.39
CA ALA A 65 21.04 5.40 1.99
C ALA A 65 20.71 4.97 3.43
N ALA A 66 20.70 5.90 4.37
CA ALA A 66 20.44 5.62 5.77
C ALA A 66 19.04 5.01 5.99
N GLN A 67 18.04 5.55 5.29
CA GLN A 67 16.64 5.11 5.28
C GLN A 67 16.20 4.84 3.84
N GLY A 68 15.22 3.94 3.66
CA GLY A 68 14.55 3.79 2.38
C GLY A 68 13.77 5.06 2.01
N THR A 69 13.59 5.32 0.73
CA THR A 69 12.74 6.44 0.30
C THR A 69 11.30 6.19 0.77
N PRO A 70 10.60 7.21 1.30
CA PRO A 70 9.21 7.08 1.72
C PRO A 70 8.32 6.53 0.61
N GLU A 71 7.44 5.59 0.96
CA GLU A 71 6.56 4.93 0.01
C GLU A 71 5.63 5.94 -0.69
N ILE A 72 5.18 6.98 0.02
CA ILE A 72 4.33 8.05 -0.53
C ILE A 72 4.95 8.79 -1.72
N LEU A 73 6.27 8.76 -1.87
CA LEU A 73 6.97 9.40 -3.00
C LEU A 73 7.11 8.46 -4.20
N GLN A 74 7.07 7.14 -3.98
CA GLN A 74 7.39 6.12 -4.98
C GLN A 74 6.22 5.21 -5.34
N SER A 75 5.10 5.27 -4.61
CA SER A 75 3.94 4.42 -4.85
C SER A 75 2.82 5.15 -5.60
N ASP A 76 1.89 4.35 -6.13
CA ASP A 76 0.65 4.87 -6.72
C ASP A 76 -0.28 5.37 -5.61
N LEU A 77 -0.67 6.64 -5.70
CA LEU A 77 -1.54 7.30 -4.73
C LEU A 77 -3.04 7.10 -5.03
N SER A 78 -3.40 6.33 -6.06
CA SER A 78 -4.79 6.09 -6.46
C SER A 78 -5.62 5.41 -5.36
N GLY A 79 -5.06 4.41 -4.68
CA GLY A 79 -5.73 3.75 -3.55
C GLY A 79 -5.96 4.70 -2.38
N LEU A 80 -4.91 5.44 -2.00
CA LEU A 80 -4.99 6.47 -0.96
C LEU A 80 -6.05 7.53 -1.29
N LEU A 81 -6.08 8.04 -2.53
CA LEU A 81 -7.03 9.06 -2.94
C LEU A 81 -8.48 8.53 -2.93
N MET A 82 -8.68 7.25 -3.24
CA MET A 82 -9.98 6.60 -3.10
C MET A 82 -10.42 6.48 -1.64
N GLU A 83 -9.53 6.11 -0.73
CA GLU A 83 -9.81 6.08 0.72
C GLU A 83 -10.13 7.49 1.26
N LEU A 84 -9.39 8.51 0.84
CA LEU A 84 -9.68 9.90 1.20
C LEU A 84 -11.06 10.36 0.73
N LEU A 85 -11.44 10.01 -0.49
CA LEU A 85 -12.77 10.29 -1.03
C LEU A 85 -13.87 9.56 -0.25
N GLN A 86 -13.62 8.32 0.20
CA GLN A 86 -14.55 7.57 1.07
C GLN A 86 -14.75 8.25 2.42
N TRP A 87 -13.70 8.86 2.98
CA TRP A 87 -13.79 9.64 4.20
C TRP A 87 -14.38 11.05 4.00
N GLY A 88 -14.72 11.42 2.77
CA GLY A 88 -15.28 12.73 2.45
C GLY A 88 -14.23 13.85 2.36
N CYS A 89 -12.94 13.52 2.49
CA CYS A 89 -11.86 14.48 2.29
C CYS A 89 -11.56 14.62 0.79
N ARG A 90 -12.06 15.71 0.19
CA ARG A 90 -11.90 15.97 -1.25
C ARG A 90 -10.53 16.53 -1.62
N ASP A 91 -9.89 17.18 -0.65
CA ASP A 91 -8.60 17.83 -0.82
C ASP A 91 -7.54 17.20 0.08
N PRO A 92 -6.59 16.42 -0.48
CA PRO A 92 -5.46 15.88 0.26
C PRO A 92 -4.61 16.96 0.93
N ALA A 93 -4.63 18.21 0.45
CA ALA A 93 -3.87 19.31 1.05
C ALA A 93 -4.41 19.76 2.42
N GLN A 94 -5.61 19.33 2.81
CA GLN A 94 -6.18 19.60 4.13
C GLN A 94 -5.62 18.71 5.24
N LEU A 95 -4.85 17.67 4.88
CA LEU A 95 -4.24 16.74 5.82
C LEU A 95 -2.79 17.12 6.12
N SER A 96 -2.38 16.93 7.37
CA SER A 96 -0.99 17.09 7.81
C SER A 96 -0.18 15.83 7.45
N TRP A 97 0.55 15.89 6.35
CA TRP A 97 1.41 14.80 5.89
C TRP A 97 2.79 14.84 6.57
N LEU A 98 3.36 13.66 6.82
CA LEU A 98 4.75 13.53 7.30
C LEU A 98 5.75 13.91 6.19
N ASP A 99 5.48 13.45 4.97
CA ASP A 99 6.18 13.81 3.74
C ASP A 99 5.15 14.22 2.70
N LEU A 100 5.32 15.37 2.07
CA LEU A 100 4.32 15.88 1.13
C LEU A 100 4.27 15.00 -0.14
N PRO A 101 3.08 14.52 -0.55
CA PRO A 101 2.95 13.76 -1.78
C PRO A 101 3.27 14.65 -3.01
N PRO A 102 4.01 14.13 -4.01
CA PRO A 102 4.34 14.90 -5.20
C PRO A 102 3.10 15.15 -6.05
N ALA A 103 2.94 16.40 -6.50
CA ALA A 103 1.77 16.83 -7.27
C ALA A 103 1.57 16.01 -8.57
N THR A 104 2.65 15.51 -9.16
CA THR A 104 2.62 14.64 -10.35
C THR A 104 1.89 13.32 -10.09
N ASN A 105 2.14 12.70 -8.94
CA ASN A 105 1.53 11.41 -8.60
C ASN A 105 0.07 11.60 -8.19
N LEU A 106 -0.24 12.70 -7.49
CA LEU A 106 -1.63 13.07 -7.19
C LEU A 106 -2.44 13.36 -8.45
N ALA A 107 -1.86 14.07 -9.43
CA ALA A 107 -2.51 14.35 -10.71
C ALA A 107 -2.75 13.06 -11.51
N ALA A 108 -1.77 12.14 -11.54
CA ALA A 108 -1.93 10.83 -12.17
C ALA A 108 -3.04 10.00 -11.52
N ALA A 109 -3.07 9.95 -10.17
CA ALA A 109 -4.11 9.27 -9.40
C ALA A 109 -5.50 9.88 -9.63
N ARG A 110 -5.61 11.22 -9.66
CA ARG A 110 -6.86 11.91 -9.97
C ARG A 110 -7.35 11.57 -11.38
N ARG A 111 -6.45 11.58 -12.37
CA ARG A 111 -6.77 11.22 -13.76
C ARG A 111 -7.27 9.78 -13.86
N LEU A 112 -6.62 8.85 -13.17
CA LEU A 112 -7.03 7.43 -13.13
C LEU A 112 -8.44 7.29 -12.52
N LEU A 113 -8.71 7.96 -11.40
CA LEU A 113 -10.01 7.88 -10.74
C LEU A 113 -11.12 8.58 -11.53
N THR A 114 -10.82 9.64 -12.29
CA THR A 114 -11.76 10.21 -13.24
C THR A 114 -12.06 9.23 -14.38
N GLN A 115 -11.06 8.53 -14.92
CA GLN A 115 -11.25 7.51 -15.96
C GLN A 115 -12.06 6.31 -15.47
N LEU A 116 -11.85 5.90 -14.21
CA LEU A 116 -12.60 4.81 -13.56
C LEU A 116 -14.02 5.23 -13.11
N GLY A 117 -14.41 6.49 -13.31
CA GLY A 117 -15.72 7.01 -12.90
C GLY A 117 -15.86 7.29 -11.40
N GLY A 118 -14.81 7.07 -10.60
CA GLY A 118 -14.81 7.32 -9.15
C GLY A 118 -14.75 8.82 -8.78
N ALA A 119 -14.34 9.68 -9.71
CA ALA A 119 -14.30 11.14 -9.53
C ALA A 119 -15.25 11.92 -10.45
N GLY A 120 -16.16 11.24 -11.15
CA GLY A 120 -17.23 11.86 -11.94
C GLY A 120 -18.37 12.29 -11.02
N GLY A 121 -18.74 13.57 -11.06
CA GLY A 121 -19.77 14.16 -10.21
C GLY A 121 -21.03 13.29 -10.08
N GLY A 122 -21.38 12.96 -8.84
CA GLY A 122 -22.58 12.19 -8.50
C GLY A 122 -22.33 10.76 -8.03
N ALA A 123 -21.12 10.23 -8.15
CA ALA A 123 -20.78 8.94 -7.56
C ALA A 123 -20.41 9.12 -6.07
N THR A 124 -21.44 9.28 -5.23
CA THR A 124 -21.35 8.83 -3.83
C THR A 124 -20.83 7.40 -3.90
N TYR A 125 -19.61 7.15 -3.41
CA TYR A 125 -19.13 5.78 -3.23
C TYR A 125 -20.11 5.14 -2.25
N ARG A 126 -21.11 4.41 -2.79
CA ARG A 126 -22.09 3.70 -1.98
C ARG A 126 -21.29 2.70 -1.18
N SER A 127 -21.19 2.95 0.12
CA SER A 127 -20.60 1.98 1.02
C SER A 127 -21.41 0.68 0.85
N ARG A 128 -20.71 -0.42 0.62
CA ARG A 128 -21.32 -1.76 0.53
C ARG A 128 -22.09 -2.15 1.81
N ALA A 129 -21.95 -1.36 2.89
CA ALA A 129 -22.73 -1.48 4.10
C ALA A 129 -24.24 -1.27 3.87
N GLU A 130 -24.66 -0.50 2.86
CA GLU A 130 -26.09 -0.27 2.60
C GLU A 130 -26.76 -1.38 1.77
N ASP A 131 -25.97 -2.18 1.03
CA ASP A 131 -26.50 -3.27 0.18
C ASP A 131 -26.87 -4.53 0.98
N GLY A 132 -26.38 -4.67 2.22
CA GLY A 132 -26.65 -5.82 3.09
C GLY A 132 -28.06 -5.81 3.69
N GLU A 133 -28.64 -4.64 3.91
CA GLU A 133 -29.92 -4.52 4.61
C GLU A 133 -31.14 -4.58 3.67
N ALA A 134 -30.95 -4.28 2.38
CA ALA A 134 -32.00 -4.37 1.38
C ALA A 134 -32.46 -5.82 1.09
N ARG A 135 -31.62 -6.84 1.38
CA ARG A 135 -31.97 -8.26 1.16
C ARG A 135 -32.74 -8.92 2.30
N GLN A 136 -32.76 -8.33 3.51
CA GLN A 136 -33.45 -8.94 4.66
C GLN A 136 -34.92 -8.51 4.80
N ARG A 137 -35.35 -7.44 4.11
CA ARG A 137 -36.75 -6.98 4.14
C ARG A 137 -37.68 -7.68 3.14
N SER A 138 -37.16 -8.43 2.15
CA SER A 138 -37.99 -9.08 1.13
C SER A 138 -38.44 -10.52 1.46
N THR A 139 -38.05 -11.09 2.61
CA THR A 139 -38.53 -12.41 3.07
C THR A 139 -39.63 -12.33 4.13
N ALA A 140 -40.07 -11.11 4.52
CA ALA A 140 -41.07 -10.89 5.56
C ALA A 140 -42.38 -10.30 5.01
N GLY A 141 -42.87 -10.80 3.88
CA GLY A 141 -44.16 -10.35 3.33
C GLY A 141 -44.69 -11.28 2.25
N GLY A 142 -45.39 -12.34 2.65
CA GLY A 142 -46.07 -13.20 1.67
C GLY A 142 -46.58 -14.55 2.19
N ASN A 143 -47.39 -14.57 3.26
CA ASN A 143 -48.43 -15.61 3.36
C ASN A 143 -49.61 -15.14 4.22
N ALA A 144 -50.42 -14.26 3.64
CA ALA A 144 -51.78 -14.02 4.11
C ALA A 144 -52.68 -14.13 2.89
N GLY A 145 -53.50 -15.17 2.84
CA GLY A 145 -54.61 -15.29 1.89
C GLY A 145 -54.48 -16.47 0.93
N GLN A 146 -55.03 -17.62 1.33
CA GLN A 146 -55.74 -18.64 0.55
C GLN A 146 -56.01 -19.79 1.54
N ARG A 147 -57.23 -20.27 1.80
CA ARG A 147 -58.34 -20.56 0.90
C ARG A 147 -59.63 -20.67 1.72
N LEU A 148 -60.70 -20.04 1.23
CA LEU A 148 -62.08 -20.45 1.45
C LEU A 148 -62.34 -21.72 0.63
N GLY A 149 -63.17 -22.62 1.16
CA GLY A 149 -63.63 -23.85 0.52
C GLY A 149 -64.03 -24.89 1.55
#